data_AF-A0A414BC18-F1
#
_entry.id   AF-A0A414BC18-F1
#
_cell.length_a   1.000
_cell.length_b   1.000
_cell.length_c   1.000
_cell.angle_alpha   90.00
_cell.angle_beta   90.00
_cell.angle_gamma   90.00
#
_symmetry.space_group_name_H-M   'P 1'
#
loop_
_entity.id
_entity.type
_entity.pdbx_description
1 polymer ?
#
loop_
_entity_poly.entity_id
_entity_poly.type
_entity_poly.pdbx_seq_one_letter_code
_entity_poly.pdbx_strand_id
1 'polypeptide(L)'
;MSPVAYKNGKRICFDKILLSGAQFLRQQEKGYRMYQNFISSIIPDSAYMQLLFDAKGYRKALFDIEEQFYYAWGKEQLSQTRFIDWKSVRNRRNLLFNGVMERNRAAVRPDNWKTVLPAYWLEREVANAPGHWGNYLSPEYRFEQRLITKEDSVEIQKRFFDWKKKAENERKKALTQEKYNEYVRFPKEPCRLDTVIQNGDRFEYYYSQNIEADENIRKIDVTIDGIVVAMDESRYQLPQSDTLTYYISSMVQFLDHAPRYKRIIVSRHATANQTAFISYKAGSSLFDERIGNNKEEIDKVMETMHKLTYTGELVLDSVHMCATSSPEGTDYLNMQLARQRAKQLKSYLIQRTDDREAVALFRADAIGEDWTKLVGLIRNDSNITQRSAILNAIASVKENDAREEVLRNFHDYRYIREKLYPQLRAVNFQFHLHRSEMVKDTIHTTVIDTAYMDAVKQLENRQYKAALPVLSEYNDHNTAVCLMSLGYDRQAVEILRSLPQNEDTLYLLAILYVREKRFEDAVSAFSEACRLDPGKWFRGNLDPEIYQLINDYNLNFEQ
;
A
#
# COMPACT_ATOMS: atom_id res chain seq x y z
N MET A 1 -25.67 -19.29 12.41
CA MET A 1 -25.45 -18.00 13.10
C MET A 1 -24.18 -17.38 12.57
N SER A 2 -24.15 -16.06 12.50
CA SER A 2 -23.07 -15.27 11.89
C SER A 2 -22.62 -14.21 12.90
N PRO A 3 -21.69 -14.56 13.80
CA PRO A 3 -21.16 -13.59 14.75
C PRO A 3 -20.35 -12.51 14.03
N VAL A 4 -20.43 -11.28 14.51
CA VAL A 4 -19.77 -10.11 13.95
C VAL A 4 -19.21 -9.28 15.10
N ALA A 5 -17.98 -8.81 14.96
CA ALA A 5 -17.40 -7.82 15.86
C ALA A 5 -17.20 -6.47 15.19
N TYR A 6 -17.30 -5.41 15.98
CA TYR A 6 -17.03 -4.04 15.58
C TYR A 6 -15.81 -3.52 16.32
N LYS A 7 -14.76 -3.17 15.57
CA LYS A 7 -13.49 -2.61 16.05
C LYS A 7 -13.34 -1.19 15.52
N ASN A 8 -13.46 -0.17 16.38
CA ASN A 8 -13.39 1.24 15.99
C ASN A 8 -14.29 1.58 14.77
N GLY A 9 -15.51 1.03 14.75
CA GLY A 9 -16.47 1.17 13.64
C GLY A 9 -16.23 0.26 12.43
N LYS A 10 -15.12 -0.49 12.36
CA LYS A 10 -14.87 -1.49 11.31
C LYS A 10 -15.51 -2.83 11.67
N ARG A 11 -16.22 -3.42 10.71
CA ARG A 11 -16.87 -4.72 10.83
C ARG A 11 -15.88 -5.86 10.56
N ILE A 12 -15.81 -6.82 11.48
CA ILE A 12 -15.03 -8.05 11.37
C ILE A 12 -16.02 -9.22 11.41
N CYS A 13 -16.06 -10.01 10.34
CA CYS A 13 -16.87 -11.22 10.28
C CYS A 13 -16.13 -12.37 10.95
N PHE A 14 -16.79 -13.06 11.88
CA PHE A 14 -16.27 -14.25 12.52
C PHE A 14 -16.70 -15.51 11.79
N ASP A 15 -16.07 -16.64 12.14
CA ASP A 15 -16.43 -17.94 11.59
C ASP A 15 -17.89 -18.27 11.88
N LYS A 16 -18.60 -18.78 10.88
CA LYS A 16 -20.02 -19.12 11.02
C LYS A 16 -20.18 -20.30 11.99
N ILE A 17 -21.22 -20.22 12.80
CA ILE A 17 -21.66 -21.31 13.67
C ILE A 17 -22.84 -21.99 12.98
N LEU A 18 -22.66 -23.26 12.60
CA LEU A 18 -23.69 -24.08 11.96
C LEU A 18 -24.07 -25.24 12.87
N LEU A 19 -25.35 -25.32 13.21
CA LEU A 19 -25.93 -26.42 13.97
C LEU A 19 -26.89 -27.16 13.03
N SER A 20 -26.63 -28.45 12.84
CA SER A 20 -27.38 -29.29 11.90
C SER A 20 -27.87 -30.55 12.59
N GLY A 21 -29.15 -30.88 12.42
CA GLY A 21 -29.72 -32.14 12.92
C GLY A 21 -29.31 -33.36 12.08
N ALA A 22 -29.39 -34.56 12.66
CA ALA A 22 -29.01 -35.80 11.99
C ALA A 22 -29.82 -36.07 10.70
N GLN A 23 -31.11 -35.72 10.67
CA GLN A 23 -31.94 -35.87 9.48
C GLN A 23 -31.52 -34.92 8.35
N PHE A 24 -31.14 -33.69 8.69
CA PHE A 24 -30.64 -32.70 7.75
C PHE A 24 -29.33 -33.16 7.10
N LEU A 25 -28.40 -33.70 7.89
CA LEU A 25 -27.15 -34.26 7.37
C LEU A 25 -27.39 -35.41 6.38
N ARG A 26 -28.33 -36.33 6.67
CA ARG A 26 -28.71 -37.40 5.73
C ARG A 26 -29.28 -36.85 4.43
N GLN A 27 -30.10 -35.80 4.49
CA GLN A 27 -30.64 -35.15 3.28
C GLN A 27 -29.53 -34.47 2.47
N GLN A 28 -28.60 -33.78 3.13
CA GLN A 28 -27.44 -33.18 2.50
C GLN A 28 -26.57 -34.24 1.80
N GLU A 29 -26.24 -35.34 2.50
CA GLU A 29 -25.50 -36.48 1.92
C GLU A 29 -26.23 -37.10 0.73
N LYS A 30 -27.56 -37.26 0.80
CA LYS A 30 -28.37 -37.74 -0.33
C LYS A 30 -28.25 -36.80 -1.53
N GLY A 31 -28.33 -35.48 -1.32
CA GLY A 31 -28.13 -34.47 -2.36
C GLY A 31 -26.77 -34.60 -3.06
N TYR A 32 -25.70 -34.66 -2.27
CA TYR A 32 -24.34 -34.85 -2.80
C TYR A 32 -24.18 -36.18 -3.51
N ARG A 33 -24.79 -37.27 -3.01
CA ARG A 33 -24.75 -38.59 -3.67
C ARG A 33 -25.48 -38.58 -5.02
N MET A 34 -26.63 -37.91 -5.11
CA MET A 34 -27.34 -37.74 -6.39
C MET A 34 -26.50 -36.95 -7.40
N TYR A 35 -25.84 -35.88 -6.93
CA TYR A 35 -24.93 -35.10 -7.76
C TYR A 35 -23.70 -35.91 -8.20
N GLN A 36 -23.08 -36.67 -7.29
CA GLN A 36 -21.95 -37.53 -7.60
C GLN A 36 -22.32 -38.62 -8.62
N ASN A 37 -23.50 -39.23 -8.49
CA ASN A 37 -24.03 -40.18 -9.46
C ASN A 37 -24.20 -39.51 -10.84
N PHE A 38 -24.71 -38.27 -10.88
CA PHE A 38 -24.82 -37.51 -12.12
C PHE A 38 -23.46 -37.24 -12.76
N ILE A 39 -22.48 -36.76 -11.99
CA ILE A 39 -21.11 -36.54 -12.46
C ILE A 39 -20.48 -37.84 -12.97
N SER A 40 -20.66 -38.95 -12.26
CA SER A 40 -20.15 -40.26 -12.69
C SER A 40 -20.79 -40.77 -14.00
N SER A 41 -21.98 -40.27 -14.36
CA SER A 41 -22.64 -40.59 -15.62
C SER A 41 -22.10 -39.79 -16.81
N ILE A 42 -21.26 -38.79 -16.56
CA ILE A 42 -20.58 -38.00 -17.58
C ILE A 42 -19.32 -38.75 -17.98
N ILE A 43 -19.19 -39.05 -19.26
CA ILE A 43 -18.01 -39.71 -19.81
C ILE A 43 -16.88 -38.67 -19.88
N PRO A 44 -15.70 -38.93 -19.31
CA PRO A 44 -14.56 -38.04 -19.44
C PRO A 44 -13.99 -38.06 -20.86
N ASP A 45 -13.42 -36.94 -21.31
CA ASP A 45 -12.92 -36.80 -22.69
C ASP A 45 -11.84 -37.82 -23.05
N SER A 46 -11.02 -38.20 -22.06
CA SER A 46 -10.00 -39.24 -22.19
C SER A 46 -10.56 -40.61 -22.54
N ALA A 47 -11.82 -40.90 -22.18
CA ALA A 47 -12.47 -42.20 -22.41
C ALA A 47 -13.31 -42.23 -23.71
N TYR A 48 -13.44 -41.11 -24.43
CA TYR A 48 -14.26 -41.04 -25.66
C TYR A 48 -13.81 -42.05 -26.72
N MET A 49 -12.49 -42.19 -26.94
CA MET A 49 -11.96 -43.13 -27.93
C MET A 49 -12.16 -44.60 -27.55
N GLN A 50 -12.40 -44.89 -26.27
CA GLN A 50 -12.64 -46.26 -25.81
C GLN A 50 -14.13 -46.61 -25.83
N LEU A 51 -15.01 -45.66 -25.50
CA LEU A 51 -16.43 -45.91 -25.29
C LEU A 51 -17.33 -45.48 -26.46
N LEU A 52 -16.90 -44.52 -27.29
CA LEU A 52 -17.71 -43.93 -28.35
C LEU A 52 -17.21 -44.27 -29.77
N PHE A 53 -16.05 -44.92 -29.90
CA PHE A 53 -15.45 -45.24 -31.19
C PHE A 53 -15.48 -46.75 -31.46
N ASP A 54 -16.11 -47.16 -32.57
CA ASP A 54 -16.08 -48.55 -33.03
C ASP A 54 -14.77 -48.87 -33.75
N ALA A 55 -13.74 -49.17 -32.95
CA ALA A 55 -12.42 -49.54 -33.47
C ALA A 55 -12.42 -50.85 -34.28
N LYS A 56 -13.41 -51.74 -34.09
CA LYS A 56 -13.49 -53.01 -34.84
C LYS A 56 -14.10 -52.78 -36.21
N GLY A 57 -15.21 -52.05 -36.28
CA GLY A 57 -15.85 -51.64 -37.53
C GLY A 57 -14.94 -50.78 -38.39
N TYR A 58 -14.24 -49.81 -37.79
CA TYR A 58 -13.28 -48.96 -38.49
C TYR A 58 -12.13 -49.75 -39.13
N ARG A 59 -11.51 -50.67 -38.39
CA ARG A 59 -10.43 -51.52 -38.91
C ARG A 59 -10.91 -52.42 -40.06
N LYS A 60 -12.13 -52.95 -39.94
CA LYS A 60 -12.73 -53.74 -41.02
C LYS A 60 -12.97 -52.90 -42.27
N ALA A 61 -13.51 -51.68 -42.12
CA ALA A 61 -13.75 -50.79 -43.26
C ALA A 61 -12.47 -50.34 -43.96
N LEU A 62 -11.39 -50.09 -43.21
CA LEU A 62 -10.07 -49.84 -43.81
C LEU A 62 -9.60 -51.05 -44.63
N PHE A 63 -9.68 -52.24 -44.04
CA PHE A 63 -9.28 -53.48 -44.71
C PHE A 63 -10.09 -53.72 -45.99
N ASP A 64 -11.42 -53.56 -45.95
CA ASP A 64 -12.30 -53.75 -47.10
C ASP A 64 -11.97 -52.76 -48.25
N ILE A 65 -11.56 -51.51 -47.91
CA ILE A 65 -11.14 -50.50 -48.90
C ILE A 65 -9.76 -50.82 -49.47
N GLU A 66 -8.79 -51.21 -48.63
CA GLU A 66 -7.47 -51.65 -49.07
C GLU A 66 -7.56 -52.85 -50.01
N GLU A 67 -8.43 -53.81 -49.68
CA GLU A 67 -8.70 -54.98 -50.50
C GLU A 67 -9.30 -54.58 -51.86
N GLN A 68 -10.26 -53.64 -51.88
CA GLN A 68 -10.80 -53.11 -53.13
C GLN A 68 -9.74 -52.43 -53.99
N PHE A 69 -8.87 -51.61 -53.40
CA PHE A 69 -7.74 -51.00 -54.11
C PHE A 69 -6.77 -52.04 -54.65
N TYR A 70 -6.46 -53.06 -53.86
CA TYR A 70 -5.60 -54.17 -54.28
C TYR A 70 -6.20 -54.96 -55.45
N TYR A 71 -7.49 -55.29 -55.41
CA TYR A 71 -8.16 -55.98 -56.52
C TYR A 71 -8.26 -55.14 -57.79
N ALA A 72 -8.52 -53.84 -57.65
CA ALA A 72 -8.54 -52.91 -58.79
C ALA A 72 -7.15 -52.84 -59.45
N TRP A 73 -6.11 -52.69 -58.63
CA TRP A 73 -4.72 -52.73 -59.06
C TRP A 73 -4.39 -54.06 -59.77
N GLY A 74 -4.70 -55.21 -59.18
CA GLY A 74 -4.43 -56.52 -59.79
C GLY A 74 -5.13 -56.73 -61.14
N LYS A 75 -6.38 -56.25 -61.30
CA LYS A 75 -7.10 -56.28 -62.58
C LYS A 75 -6.43 -55.43 -63.66
N GLU A 76 -5.90 -54.28 -63.26
CA GLU A 76 -5.23 -53.36 -64.16
C GLU A 76 -3.85 -53.90 -64.58
N GLN A 77 -3.10 -54.50 -63.66
CA GLN A 77 -1.86 -55.23 -63.97
C GLN A 77 -2.11 -56.37 -64.97
N LEU A 78 -3.15 -57.20 -64.76
CA LEU A 78 -3.57 -58.23 -65.71
C LEU A 78 -3.93 -57.65 -67.07
N SER A 79 -4.57 -56.47 -67.10
CA SER A 79 -4.93 -55.77 -68.33
C SER A 79 -3.70 -55.27 -69.08
N GLN A 80 -2.67 -54.79 -68.36
CA GLN A 80 -1.38 -54.42 -68.92
C GLN A 80 -0.66 -55.63 -69.54
N THR A 81 -0.61 -56.78 -68.85
CA THR A 81 -0.03 -58.01 -69.41
C THR A 81 -0.77 -58.45 -70.67
N ARG A 82 -2.10 -58.44 -70.65
CA ARG A 82 -2.93 -58.75 -71.83
C ARG A 82 -2.68 -57.78 -72.99
N PHE A 83 -2.45 -56.50 -72.69
CA PHE A 83 -2.09 -55.50 -73.70
C PHE A 83 -0.73 -55.80 -74.34
N ILE A 84 0.28 -56.17 -73.55
CA ILE A 84 1.61 -56.58 -74.05
C ILE A 84 1.47 -57.82 -74.95
N ASP A 85 0.72 -58.83 -74.51
CA ASP A 85 0.46 -60.03 -75.30
C ASP A 85 -0.28 -59.71 -76.60
N TRP A 86 -1.30 -58.86 -76.55
CA TRP A 86 -2.03 -58.40 -77.73
C TRP A 86 -1.11 -57.67 -78.72
N LYS A 87 -0.25 -56.75 -78.23
CA LYS A 87 0.76 -56.05 -79.05
C LYS A 87 1.73 -57.05 -79.68
N SER A 88 2.22 -58.02 -78.92
CA SER A 88 3.10 -59.10 -79.39
C SER A 88 2.45 -59.96 -80.47
N VAL A 89 1.20 -60.38 -80.28
CA VAL A 89 0.45 -61.16 -81.29
C VAL A 89 0.24 -60.36 -82.56
N ARG A 90 -0.10 -59.07 -82.45
CA ARG A 90 -0.29 -58.20 -83.60
C ARG A 90 1.01 -57.96 -84.37
N ASN A 91 2.12 -57.73 -83.68
CA ASN A 91 3.44 -57.64 -84.29
C ASN A 91 3.90 -58.96 -84.92
N ARG A 92 3.62 -60.13 -84.30
CA ARG A 92 3.88 -61.45 -84.91
C ARG A 92 3.12 -61.66 -86.22
N ARG A 93 1.85 -61.24 -86.30
CA ARG A 93 1.09 -61.28 -87.56
C ARG A 93 1.73 -60.40 -88.63
N ASN A 94 2.18 -59.20 -88.26
CA ASN A 94 2.91 -58.31 -89.17
C ASN A 94 4.24 -58.93 -89.61
N LEU A 95 5.01 -59.56 -88.71
CA LEU A 95 6.25 -60.27 -89.04
C LEU A 95 6.02 -61.43 -89.99
N LEU A 96 4.97 -62.22 -89.80
CA LEU A 96 4.60 -63.30 -90.71
C LEU A 96 4.24 -62.73 -92.10
N PHE A 97 3.47 -61.64 -92.15
CA PHE A 97 3.20 -60.91 -93.38
C PHE A 97 4.48 -60.41 -94.03
N ASN A 98 5.41 -59.82 -93.27
CA ASN A 98 6.72 -59.38 -93.77
C ASN A 98 7.51 -60.56 -94.37
N GLY A 99 7.54 -61.72 -93.71
CA GLY A 99 8.21 -62.92 -94.20
C GLY A 99 7.54 -63.54 -95.45
N VAL A 100 6.23 -63.38 -95.63
CA VAL A 100 5.54 -63.73 -96.86
C VAL A 100 5.88 -62.73 -97.97
N MET A 101 5.86 -61.43 -97.68
CA MET A 101 6.18 -60.39 -98.65
C MET A 101 7.65 -60.44 -99.10
N GLU A 102 8.60 -60.75 -98.21
CA GLU A 102 10.01 -60.96 -98.59
C GLU A 102 10.20 -62.22 -99.43
N ARG A 103 9.50 -63.33 -99.13
CA ARG A 103 9.51 -64.52 -100.01
C ARG A 103 8.96 -64.21 -101.39
N ASN A 104 7.85 -63.47 -101.46
CA ASN A 104 7.28 -63.01 -102.73
C ASN A 104 8.26 -62.07 -103.46
N ARG A 105 8.98 -61.19 -102.74
CA ARG A 105 10.01 -60.31 -103.31
C ARG A 105 11.23 -61.08 -103.79
N ALA A 106 11.64 -62.16 -103.12
CA ALA A 106 12.77 -63.01 -103.50
C ALA A 106 12.44 -63.90 -104.72
N ALA A 107 11.18 -64.34 -104.87
CA ALA A 107 10.72 -65.20 -105.97
C ALA A 107 10.60 -64.49 -107.33
N VAL A 108 10.67 -63.15 -107.35
CA VAL A 108 10.65 -62.33 -108.58
C VAL A 108 12.06 -62.21 -109.17
N ARG A 109 12.25 -62.49 -110.47
CA ARG A 109 13.51 -62.26 -111.22
C ARG A 109 13.72 -60.77 -111.58
N PRO A 110 14.97 -60.31 -111.70
CA PRO A 110 15.37 -58.91 -111.47
C PRO A 110 15.22 -58.01 -112.70
N ASP A 111 14.01 -57.89 -113.26
CA ASP A 111 13.75 -56.92 -114.34
C ASP A 111 12.71 -55.88 -113.90
N ASN A 112 13.26 -54.79 -113.36
CA ASN A 112 12.79 -53.41 -113.44
C ASN A 112 11.65 -52.85 -112.56
N TRP A 113 11.07 -53.58 -111.60
CA TRP A 113 10.11 -52.97 -110.64
C TRP A 113 10.47 -53.10 -109.16
N LYS A 114 11.52 -53.85 -108.81
CA LYS A 114 12.00 -54.00 -107.42
C LYS A 114 12.56 -52.73 -106.79
N THR A 115 12.83 -51.69 -107.58
CA THR A 115 13.33 -50.39 -107.10
C THR A 115 12.26 -49.50 -106.49
N VAL A 116 10.97 -49.81 -106.67
CA VAL A 116 9.86 -48.93 -106.24
C VAL A 116 9.11 -49.46 -105.00
N LEU A 117 9.27 -50.73 -104.64
CA LEU A 117 8.55 -51.30 -103.49
C LEU A 117 9.40 -51.24 -102.22
N PRO A 118 9.00 -50.43 -101.21
CA PRO A 118 9.77 -50.27 -100.00
C PRO A 118 9.86 -51.60 -99.24
N ALA A 119 11.06 -51.91 -98.74
CA ALA A 119 11.27 -53.02 -97.82
C ALA A 119 10.65 -52.65 -96.47
N TYR A 120 9.36 -52.95 -96.28
CA TYR A 120 8.66 -52.68 -95.03
C TYR A 120 9.01 -53.74 -93.98
N TRP A 121 10.20 -53.68 -93.40
CA TRP A 121 10.41 -54.28 -92.08
C TRP A 121 9.83 -53.35 -91.03
N LEU A 122 8.56 -53.59 -90.70
CA LEU A 122 7.86 -52.82 -89.69
C LEU A 122 7.47 -53.75 -88.54
N GLU A 123 8.24 -53.72 -87.46
CA GLU A 123 7.57 -53.62 -86.18
C GLU A 123 6.85 -52.27 -86.20
N ARG A 124 5.53 -52.28 -86.12
CA ARG A 124 4.78 -51.02 -86.11
C ARG A 124 4.65 -50.57 -84.67
N GLU A 125 5.07 -49.35 -84.38
CA GLU A 125 4.60 -48.68 -83.17
C GLU A 125 3.07 -48.58 -83.24
N VAL A 126 2.41 -49.06 -82.20
CA VAL A 126 0.94 -49.06 -82.15
C VAL A 126 0.52 -47.64 -81.83
N ALA A 127 0.07 -46.89 -82.84
CA ALA A 127 -0.36 -45.50 -82.66
C ALA A 127 -1.70 -45.37 -81.93
N ASN A 128 -2.59 -46.38 -82.01
CA ASN A 128 -3.92 -46.38 -81.37
C ASN A 128 -4.28 -47.80 -80.88
N ALA A 129 -4.85 -47.89 -79.67
CA ALA A 129 -5.36 -49.12 -79.08
C ALA A 129 -6.86 -48.98 -78.73
N PRO A 130 -7.66 -50.05 -78.83
CA PRO A 130 -9.10 -49.99 -78.56
C PRO A 130 -9.41 -49.86 -77.06
N GLY A 131 -10.36 -49.00 -76.72
CA GLY A 131 -10.89 -48.85 -75.35
C GLY A 131 -9.85 -48.35 -74.33
N HIS A 132 -9.93 -48.84 -73.10
CA HIS A 132 -9.03 -48.48 -71.99
C HIS A 132 -7.54 -48.79 -72.29
N TRP A 133 -7.23 -49.66 -73.24
CA TRP A 133 -5.84 -49.95 -73.62
C TRP A 133 -5.11 -48.76 -74.25
N GLY A 134 -5.82 -47.73 -74.71
CA GLY A 134 -5.22 -46.48 -75.19
C GLY A 134 -4.38 -45.78 -74.12
N ASN A 135 -4.69 -45.94 -72.84
CA ASN A 135 -3.95 -45.29 -71.74
C ASN A 135 -2.51 -45.79 -71.64
N TYR A 136 -2.26 -47.09 -71.88
CA TYR A 136 -0.92 -47.70 -71.80
C TYR A 136 0.01 -47.28 -72.95
N LEU A 137 -0.49 -46.57 -73.96
CA LEU A 137 0.33 -46.00 -75.03
C LEU A 137 0.93 -44.64 -74.64
N SER A 138 0.36 -43.96 -73.65
CA SER A 138 0.86 -42.66 -73.18
C SER A 138 2.13 -42.83 -72.34
N PRO A 139 3.25 -42.14 -72.66
CA PRO A 139 4.47 -42.15 -71.84
C PRO A 139 4.27 -41.60 -70.42
N GLU A 140 3.22 -40.79 -70.23
CA GLU A 140 2.88 -40.14 -68.96
C GLU A 140 2.05 -41.05 -68.04
N TYR A 141 1.50 -42.15 -68.57
CA TYR A 141 0.67 -43.05 -67.80
C TYR A 141 1.52 -43.89 -66.84
N ARG A 142 1.38 -43.61 -65.54
CA ARG A 142 1.96 -44.41 -64.47
C ARG A 142 0.84 -45.14 -63.75
N PHE A 143 0.91 -46.46 -63.78
CA PHE A 143 0.04 -47.31 -62.99
C PHE A 143 0.58 -47.37 -61.56
N GLU A 144 -0.18 -46.84 -60.61
CA GLU A 144 0.19 -46.80 -59.19
C GLU A 144 -0.89 -47.47 -58.34
N GLN A 145 -0.46 -48.21 -57.31
CA GLN A 145 -1.38 -48.74 -56.32
C GLN A 145 -1.94 -47.59 -55.49
N ARG A 146 -3.27 -47.44 -55.47
CA ARG A 146 -3.92 -46.49 -54.57
C ARG A 146 -3.74 -46.95 -53.13
N LEU A 147 -3.28 -46.04 -52.27
CA LEU A 147 -3.13 -46.25 -50.84
C LEU A 147 -4.07 -45.31 -50.10
N ILE A 148 -4.57 -45.75 -48.94
CA ILE A 148 -5.40 -44.91 -48.08
C ILE A 148 -4.50 -43.79 -47.53
N THR A 149 -4.88 -42.55 -47.80
CA THR A 149 -4.19 -41.38 -47.25
C THR A 149 -4.57 -41.13 -45.80
N LYS A 150 -3.83 -40.27 -45.10
CA LYS A 150 -4.17 -39.89 -43.72
C LYS A 150 -5.53 -39.17 -43.68
N GLU A 151 -5.81 -38.39 -44.72
CA GLU A 151 -7.04 -37.64 -44.90
C GLU A 151 -8.24 -38.58 -45.07
N ASP A 152 -8.10 -39.62 -45.91
CA ASP A 152 -9.13 -40.65 -46.09
C ASP A 152 -9.41 -41.40 -44.78
N SER A 153 -8.34 -41.75 -44.06
CA SER A 153 -8.41 -42.44 -42.77
C SER A 153 -9.17 -41.64 -41.71
N VAL A 154 -8.95 -40.33 -41.64
CA VAL A 154 -9.69 -39.40 -40.75
C VAL A 154 -11.16 -39.29 -41.16
N GLU A 155 -11.46 -39.24 -42.46
CA GLU A 155 -12.85 -39.14 -42.93
C GLU A 155 -13.64 -40.42 -42.67
N ILE A 156 -13.00 -41.58 -42.82
CA ILE A 156 -13.57 -42.87 -42.44
C ILE A 156 -13.77 -42.92 -40.92
N GLN A 157 -12.80 -42.45 -40.14
CA GLN A 157 -12.88 -42.44 -38.67
C GLN A 157 -14.12 -41.69 -38.17
N LYS A 158 -14.48 -40.56 -38.79
CA LYS A 158 -15.68 -39.78 -38.41
C LYS A 158 -16.97 -40.60 -38.51
N ARG A 159 -17.06 -41.59 -39.39
CA ARG A 159 -18.27 -42.42 -39.57
C ARG A 159 -18.47 -43.44 -38.45
N PHE A 160 -17.38 -43.87 -37.81
CA PHE A 160 -17.38 -44.89 -36.75
C PHE A 160 -17.40 -44.29 -35.34
N PHE A 161 -17.51 -42.97 -35.24
CA PHE A 161 -17.61 -42.27 -33.97
C PHE A 161 -19.08 -41.95 -33.65
N ASP A 162 -19.55 -42.27 -32.44
CA ASP A 162 -20.92 -42.01 -31.99
C ASP A 162 -21.09 -40.53 -31.59
N TRP A 163 -21.33 -39.69 -32.60
CA TRP A 163 -21.54 -38.25 -32.42
C TRP A 163 -22.78 -37.92 -31.60
N LYS A 164 -23.81 -38.77 -31.63
CA LYS A 164 -25.05 -38.55 -30.88
C LYS A 164 -24.79 -38.68 -29.38
N LYS A 165 -24.10 -39.74 -28.95
CA LYS A 165 -23.71 -39.92 -27.54
C LYS A 165 -22.73 -38.84 -27.07
N LYS A 166 -21.80 -38.40 -27.93
CA LYS A 166 -20.93 -37.26 -27.60
C LYS A 166 -21.74 -35.99 -27.36
N ALA A 167 -22.69 -35.67 -28.23
CA ALA A 167 -23.55 -34.50 -28.07
C ALA A 167 -24.43 -34.60 -26.80
N GLU A 168 -24.96 -35.79 -26.48
CA GLU A 168 -25.68 -36.02 -25.22
C GLU A 168 -24.77 -35.82 -23.99
N ASN A 169 -23.51 -36.27 -24.05
CA ASN A 169 -22.55 -36.07 -22.97
C ASN A 169 -22.17 -34.59 -22.79
N GLU A 170 -21.97 -33.85 -23.88
CA GLU A 170 -21.73 -32.40 -23.83
C GLU A 170 -22.94 -31.65 -23.25
N ARG A 171 -24.17 -32.06 -23.57
CA ARG A 171 -25.38 -31.52 -22.92
C ARG A 171 -25.38 -31.78 -21.42
N LYS A 172 -25.02 -33.00 -20.97
CA LYS A 172 -24.89 -33.31 -19.54
C LYS A 172 -23.82 -32.45 -18.86
N LYS A 173 -22.67 -32.23 -19.50
CA LYS A 173 -21.63 -31.32 -18.99
C LYS A 173 -22.17 -29.90 -18.83
N ALA A 174 -22.91 -29.39 -19.81
CA ALA A 174 -23.50 -28.05 -19.74
C ALA A 174 -24.50 -27.91 -18.58
N LEU A 175 -25.24 -28.97 -18.25
CA LEU A 175 -26.21 -29.01 -17.15
C LEU A 175 -25.59 -29.20 -15.76
N THR A 176 -24.27 -29.28 -15.64
CA THR A 176 -23.59 -29.60 -14.37
C THR A 176 -23.94 -28.63 -13.25
N GLN A 177 -23.93 -27.32 -13.54
CA GLN A 177 -24.23 -26.30 -12.52
C GLN A 177 -25.70 -26.30 -12.11
N GLU A 178 -26.61 -26.49 -13.07
CA GLU A 178 -28.05 -26.56 -12.82
C GLU A 178 -28.39 -27.79 -11.95
N LYS A 179 -27.83 -28.95 -12.30
CA LYS A 179 -27.99 -30.18 -11.51
C LYS A 179 -27.34 -30.12 -10.15
N TYR A 180 -26.25 -29.37 -9.99
CA TYR A 180 -25.68 -29.08 -8.67
C TYR A 180 -26.69 -28.31 -7.81
N ASN A 181 -27.25 -27.22 -8.33
CA ASN A 181 -28.22 -26.40 -7.60
C ASN A 181 -29.53 -27.15 -7.29
N GLU A 182 -29.97 -28.04 -8.19
CA GLU A 182 -31.16 -28.87 -8.00
C GLU A 182 -30.98 -29.94 -6.90
N TYR A 183 -29.85 -30.64 -6.90
CA TYR A 183 -29.59 -31.75 -5.99
C TYR A 183 -28.97 -31.32 -4.66
N VAL A 184 -28.05 -30.34 -4.67
CA VAL A 184 -27.33 -29.85 -3.50
C VAL A 184 -28.00 -28.55 -3.01
N ARG A 185 -29.20 -28.70 -2.46
CA ARG A 185 -29.98 -27.58 -1.92
C ARG A 185 -29.34 -26.92 -0.69
N PHE A 186 -28.60 -27.70 0.08
CA PHE A 186 -27.89 -27.26 1.29
C PHE A 186 -26.38 -27.56 1.13
N PRO A 187 -25.59 -26.66 0.55
CA PRO A 187 -24.16 -26.87 0.39
C PRO A 187 -23.45 -26.91 1.75
N LYS A 188 -22.35 -27.67 1.84
CA LYS A 188 -21.48 -27.66 3.01
C LYS A 188 -20.73 -26.33 3.07
N GLU A 189 -20.97 -25.56 4.11
CA GLU A 189 -20.24 -24.33 4.40
C GLU A 189 -19.16 -24.58 5.46
N PRO A 190 -18.00 -23.91 5.36
CA PRO A 190 -17.02 -23.95 6.42
C PRO A 190 -17.64 -23.37 7.70
N CYS A 191 -17.60 -24.14 8.78
CA CYS A 191 -18.08 -23.73 10.08
C CYS A 191 -17.11 -24.14 11.16
N ARG A 192 -17.11 -23.36 12.23
CA ARG A 192 -16.37 -23.66 13.44
C ARG A 192 -17.29 -24.39 14.42
N LEU A 193 -16.81 -25.51 14.92
CA LEU A 193 -17.45 -26.34 15.95
C LEU A 193 -16.41 -26.57 17.05
N ASP A 194 -16.48 -25.78 18.12
CA ASP A 194 -15.54 -25.89 19.24
C ASP A 194 -16.00 -26.97 20.24
N THR A 195 -16.96 -26.68 21.12
CA THR A 195 -17.48 -27.65 22.11
C THR A 195 -19.00 -27.58 22.20
N VAL A 196 -19.66 -28.74 22.08
CA VAL A 196 -21.11 -28.90 22.25
C VAL A 196 -21.36 -29.72 23.51
N ILE A 197 -21.98 -29.12 24.51
CA ILE A 197 -22.41 -29.83 25.73
C ILE A 197 -23.92 -30.04 25.63
N GLN A 198 -24.35 -31.29 25.70
CA GLN A 198 -25.78 -31.63 25.75
C GLN A 198 -26.18 -31.79 27.21
N ASN A 199 -27.11 -30.95 27.68
CA ASN A 199 -27.63 -30.97 29.04
C ASN A 199 -29.16 -31.15 29.00
N GLY A 200 -29.59 -32.42 28.93
CA GLY A 200 -31.00 -32.77 28.76
C GLY A 200 -31.60 -32.23 27.46
N ASP A 201 -32.65 -31.40 27.57
CA ASP A 201 -33.32 -30.74 26.45
C ASP A 201 -32.65 -29.45 25.98
N ARG A 202 -31.58 -29.01 26.67
CA ARG A 202 -30.78 -27.83 26.30
C ARG A 202 -29.43 -28.26 25.75
N PHE A 203 -28.93 -27.52 24.79
CA PHE A 203 -27.55 -27.64 24.33
C PHE A 203 -26.84 -26.31 24.57
N GLU A 204 -25.60 -26.38 25.03
CA GLU A 204 -24.73 -25.25 25.24
C GLU A 204 -23.58 -25.34 24.24
N TYR A 205 -23.37 -24.24 23.50
CA TYR A 205 -22.31 -24.15 22.50
C TYR A 205 -21.34 -23.04 22.89
N TYR A 206 -20.11 -23.43 23.20
CA TYR A 206 -19.04 -22.49 23.50
C TYR A 206 -18.32 -22.13 22.20
N TYR A 207 -18.15 -20.84 21.95
CA TYR A 207 -17.47 -20.30 20.78
C TYR A 207 -16.28 -19.46 21.23
N SER A 208 -15.09 -19.77 20.70
CA SER A 208 -13.88 -19.03 21.00
C SER A 208 -13.20 -18.53 19.72
N GLN A 209 -12.88 -17.23 19.70
CA GLN A 209 -12.25 -16.56 18.57
C GLN A 209 -11.16 -15.62 19.07
N ASN A 210 -9.94 -15.84 18.58
CA ASN A 210 -8.83 -14.91 18.82
C ASN A 210 -8.93 -13.73 17.87
N ILE A 211 -8.71 -12.53 18.41
CA ILE A 211 -8.74 -11.26 17.67
C ILE A 211 -7.47 -10.51 18.02
N GLU A 212 -6.81 -9.94 17.01
CA GLU A 212 -5.67 -9.06 17.24
C GLU A 212 -6.13 -7.72 17.84
N ALA A 213 -5.73 -7.50 19.09
CA ALA A 213 -5.86 -6.22 19.75
C ALA A 213 -4.80 -5.25 19.18
N ASP A 214 -5.27 -4.09 18.73
CA ASP A 214 -4.44 -2.97 18.29
C ASP A 214 -4.33 -1.97 19.44
N GLU A 215 -3.23 -1.22 19.47
CA GLU A 215 -2.93 -0.18 20.44
C GLU A 215 -4.00 0.94 20.49
N ASN A 216 -4.93 1.01 19.53
CA ASN A 216 -5.97 2.03 19.54
C ASN A 216 -7.37 1.51 19.87
N ILE A 217 -7.51 0.26 20.32
CA ILE A 217 -8.84 -0.30 20.66
C ILE A 217 -9.10 -0.12 22.16
N ARG A 218 -10.25 0.48 22.48
CA ARG A 218 -10.77 0.60 23.86
C ARG A 218 -11.87 -0.43 24.16
N LYS A 219 -12.69 -0.74 23.17
CA LYS A 219 -13.78 -1.72 23.28
C LYS A 219 -14.02 -2.48 21.97
N ILE A 220 -14.61 -3.66 22.08
CA ILE A 220 -15.07 -4.49 20.97
C ILE A 220 -16.54 -4.82 21.22
N ASP A 221 -17.41 -4.43 20.29
CA ASP A 221 -18.83 -4.77 20.35
C ASP A 221 -19.06 -6.03 19.49
N VAL A 222 -19.72 -7.05 20.03
CA VAL A 222 -19.98 -8.33 19.37
C VAL A 222 -21.49 -8.54 19.27
N THR A 223 -21.97 -8.82 18.06
CA THR A 223 -23.37 -9.14 17.78
C THR A 223 -23.47 -10.50 17.11
N ILE A 224 -24.61 -11.18 17.30
CA ILE A 224 -24.86 -12.49 16.70
C ILE A 224 -26.22 -12.46 16.01
N ASP A 225 -26.20 -12.57 14.68
CA ASP A 225 -27.41 -12.77 13.90
C ASP A 225 -27.55 -14.25 13.51
N GLY A 226 -28.78 -14.73 13.44
CA GLY A 226 -29.04 -16.13 13.13
C GLY A 226 -30.32 -16.37 12.35
N ILE A 227 -30.30 -17.45 11.58
CA ILE A 227 -31.46 -17.96 10.86
C ILE A 227 -31.58 -19.46 11.11
N VAL A 228 -32.81 -19.94 11.19
CA VAL A 228 -33.14 -21.36 11.17
C VAL A 228 -33.70 -21.65 9.78
N VAL A 229 -33.17 -22.69 9.15
CA VAL A 229 -33.65 -23.16 7.85
C VAL A 229 -34.21 -24.57 8.06
N ALA A 230 -35.49 -24.74 7.77
CA ALA A 230 -36.14 -26.05 7.85
C ALA A 230 -35.90 -26.87 6.57
N MET A 231 -36.24 -28.17 6.63
CA MET A 231 -36.03 -29.09 5.50
C MET A 231 -36.88 -28.77 4.26
N ASP A 232 -37.97 -28.01 4.44
CA ASP A 232 -38.86 -27.51 3.38
C ASP A 232 -38.38 -26.17 2.79
N GLU A 233 -37.18 -25.73 3.15
CA GLU A 233 -36.58 -24.44 2.77
C GLU A 233 -37.24 -23.21 3.39
N SER A 234 -38.22 -23.39 4.29
CA SER A 234 -38.74 -22.28 5.07
C SER A 234 -37.66 -21.73 6.00
N ARG A 235 -37.66 -20.39 6.15
CA ARG A 235 -36.64 -19.65 6.89
C ARG A 235 -37.29 -18.90 8.03
N TYR A 236 -36.75 -19.06 9.21
CA TYR A 236 -37.12 -18.32 10.40
C TYR A 236 -35.93 -17.48 10.86
N GLN A 237 -36.11 -16.17 10.93
CA GLN A 237 -35.09 -15.27 11.47
C GLN A 237 -35.11 -15.38 13.00
N LEU A 238 -33.95 -15.66 13.61
CA LEU A 238 -33.85 -15.60 15.06
C LEU A 238 -34.00 -14.14 15.52
N PRO A 239 -34.60 -13.89 16.71
CA PRO A 239 -34.67 -12.54 17.26
C PRO A 239 -33.26 -11.96 17.40
N GLN A 240 -33.14 -10.63 17.23
CA GLN A 240 -31.86 -9.95 17.39
C GLN A 240 -31.34 -10.19 18.82
N SER A 241 -30.11 -10.70 18.92
CA SER A 241 -29.43 -10.79 20.20
C SER A 241 -28.97 -9.40 20.64
N ASP A 242 -28.84 -9.21 21.95
CA ASP A 242 -28.21 -8.00 22.47
C ASP A 242 -26.72 -7.92 22.05
N THR A 243 -26.14 -6.74 22.13
CA THR A 243 -24.73 -6.49 21.80
C THR A 243 -23.86 -6.73 23.03
N LEU A 244 -22.89 -7.64 22.92
CA LEU A 244 -21.89 -7.86 23.97
C LEU A 244 -20.74 -6.87 23.79
N THR A 245 -20.51 -5.99 24.77
CA THR A 245 -19.39 -5.05 24.75
C THR A 245 -18.26 -5.56 25.64
N TYR A 246 -17.11 -5.82 25.03
CA TYR A 246 -15.87 -6.18 25.72
C TYR A 246 -14.98 -4.93 25.83
N TYR A 247 -14.58 -4.57 27.04
CA TYR A 247 -13.62 -3.50 27.28
C TYR A 247 -12.22 -4.08 27.34
N ILE A 248 -11.28 -3.44 26.64
CA ILE A 248 -9.88 -3.84 26.68
C ILE A 248 -9.23 -3.13 27.86
N SER A 249 -8.82 -3.95 28.83
CA SER A 249 -7.89 -3.58 29.88
C SER A 249 -6.68 -2.83 29.30
N SER A 250 -6.34 -1.67 29.86
CA SER A 250 -5.16 -0.89 29.46
C SER A 250 -4.65 -0.03 30.61
N MET A 251 -3.34 0.16 30.68
CA MET A 251 -2.70 1.03 31.67
C MET A 251 -3.09 2.51 31.51
N VAL A 252 -3.58 2.89 30.33
CA VAL A 252 -4.10 4.25 30.04
C VAL A 252 -5.30 4.61 30.95
N GLN A 253 -6.01 3.62 31.50
CA GLN A 253 -7.12 3.88 32.44
C GLN A 253 -6.66 4.46 33.78
N PHE A 254 -5.38 4.31 34.12
CA PHE A 254 -4.79 4.85 35.34
C PHE A 254 -4.20 6.26 35.16
N LEU A 255 -4.40 6.90 34.01
CA LEU A 255 -3.88 8.26 33.83
C LEU A 255 -4.60 9.26 34.73
N ASP A 256 -3.82 10.08 35.42
CA ASP A 256 -4.31 11.26 36.13
C ASP A 256 -4.52 12.40 35.13
N HIS A 257 -5.78 12.77 34.90
CA HIS A 257 -6.18 13.87 34.02
C HIS A 257 -6.27 15.23 34.73
N ALA A 258 -5.89 15.32 36.02
CA ALA A 258 -5.90 16.58 36.74
C ALA A 258 -4.96 17.61 36.04
N PRO A 259 -5.44 18.84 35.81
CA PRO A 259 -4.60 19.86 35.19
C PRO A 259 -3.42 20.19 36.10
N ARG A 260 -2.21 20.08 35.56
CA ARG A 260 -1.00 20.56 36.24
C ARG A 260 -0.79 22.03 35.95
N TYR A 261 -0.31 22.73 36.97
CA TYR A 261 0.03 24.14 36.89
C TYR A 261 1.52 24.32 37.15
N LYS A 262 2.17 25.20 36.38
CA LYS A 262 3.52 25.66 36.64
C LYS A 262 3.52 27.11 37.09
N ARG A 263 4.38 27.42 38.05
CA ARG A 263 4.62 28.81 38.48
C ARG A 263 5.49 29.48 37.43
N ILE A 264 4.98 30.54 36.84
CA ILE A 264 5.75 31.42 35.96
C ILE A 264 5.90 32.79 36.60
N ILE A 265 7.02 33.43 36.30
CA ILE A 265 7.27 34.82 36.66
C ILE A 265 6.87 35.64 35.45
N VAL A 266 5.77 36.37 35.55
CA VAL A 266 5.36 37.31 34.51
C VAL A 266 5.92 38.68 34.90
N SER A 267 6.74 39.24 34.02
CA SER A 267 7.25 40.62 34.13
C SER A 267 6.20 41.61 33.65
N ARG A 268 6.09 42.77 34.29
CA ARG A 268 5.24 43.88 33.83
C ARG A 268 5.70 44.38 32.47
N HIS A 269 7.02 44.50 32.30
CA HIS A 269 7.62 44.97 31.06
C HIS A 269 7.94 43.81 30.12
N ALA A 270 7.68 44.02 28.84
CA ALA A 270 7.98 43.10 27.76
C ALA A 270 8.68 43.84 26.62
N THR A 271 9.54 43.14 25.90
CA THR A 271 10.21 43.68 24.71
C THR A 271 10.03 42.74 23.54
N ALA A 272 9.75 43.30 22.36
CA ALA A 272 9.72 42.58 21.10
C ALA A 272 10.61 43.29 20.08
N ASN A 273 11.24 42.53 19.17
CA ASN A 273 12.17 43.08 18.17
C ASN A 273 11.68 42.72 16.76
N GLN A 274 11.78 43.67 15.83
CA GLN A 274 11.52 43.46 14.41
C GLN A 274 12.56 44.22 13.58
N THR A 275 13.18 43.57 12.61
CA THR A 275 14.09 44.24 11.66
C THR A 275 13.37 44.48 10.34
N ALA A 276 13.57 45.67 9.76
CA ALA A 276 13.11 46.01 8.42
C ALA A 276 14.28 46.35 7.50
N PHE A 277 14.36 45.69 6.35
CA PHE A 277 15.43 45.92 5.38
C PHE A 277 14.99 46.96 4.34
N ILE A 278 15.44 48.20 4.51
CA ILE A 278 14.98 49.32 3.70
C ILE A 278 15.94 49.60 2.54
N SER A 279 15.41 49.56 1.32
CA SER A 279 16.08 49.91 0.08
C SER A 279 16.01 51.41 -0.17
N TYR A 280 17.16 52.02 -0.46
CA TYR A 280 17.26 53.45 -0.79
C TYR A 280 17.92 53.64 -2.16
N LYS A 281 17.61 54.73 -2.84
CA LYS A 281 18.40 55.18 -3.99
C LYS A 281 19.82 55.53 -3.54
N ALA A 282 20.79 55.35 -4.43
CA ALA A 282 22.19 55.67 -4.14
C ALA A 282 22.33 57.12 -3.65
N GLY A 283 23.02 57.32 -2.53
CA GLY A 283 23.23 58.63 -1.91
C GLY A 283 21.98 59.30 -1.30
N SER A 284 20.83 58.63 -1.26
CA SER A 284 19.59 59.19 -0.72
C SER A 284 19.24 58.62 0.66
N SER A 285 18.63 59.48 1.47
CA SER A 285 18.01 59.14 2.78
C SER A 285 16.49 59.18 2.74
N LEU A 286 15.87 59.57 1.62
CA LEU A 286 14.43 59.66 1.46
C LEU A 286 13.81 58.26 1.38
N PHE A 287 12.78 58.03 2.20
CA PHE A 287 12.00 56.81 2.16
C PHE A 287 10.95 56.88 1.03
N ASP A 288 10.83 55.80 0.25
CA ASP A 288 9.80 55.63 -0.77
C ASP A 288 9.35 54.16 -0.77
N GLU A 289 8.05 53.93 -0.61
CA GLU A 289 7.45 52.59 -0.50
C GLU A 289 7.60 51.78 -1.78
N ARG A 290 7.73 52.45 -2.93
CA ARG A 290 7.78 51.84 -4.27
C ARG A 290 9.16 51.30 -4.63
N ILE A 291 10.16 51.53 -3.79
CA ILE A 291 11.53 51.06 -4.01
C ILE A 291 11.68 49.68 -3.38
N GLY A 292 12.05 48.69 -4.21
CA GLY A 292 12.28 47.32 -3.75
C GLY A 292 11.07 46.78 -2.97
N ASN A 293 11.32 46.18 -1.82
CA ASN A 293 10.30 45.56 -0.96
C ASN A 293 9.94 46.44 0.25
N ASN A 294 10.20 47.77 0.17
CA ASN A 294 10.02 48.68 1.30
C ASN A 294 8.60 48.65 1.87
N LYS A 295 7.57 48.55 1.02
CA LYS A 295 6.17 48.47 1.47
C LYS A 295 5.93 47.26 2.37
N GLU A 296 6.34 46.07 1.91
CA GLU A 296 6.15 44.81 2.64
C GLU A 296 6.92 44.80 3.96
N GLU A 297 8.14 45.34 3.98
CA GLU A 297 8.95 45.45 5.19
C GLU A 297 8.30 46.35 6.25
N ILE A 298 7.68 47.45 5.84
CA ILE A 298 6.94 48.32 6.76
C ILE A 298 5.60 47.70 7.19
N ASP A 299 4.88 47.04 6.28
CA ASP A 299 3.63 46.37 6.63
C ASP A 299 3.86 45.28 7.69
N LYS A 300 4.97 44.53 7.62
CA LYS A 300 5.38 43.57 8.68
C LYS A 300 5.61 44.23 10.04
N VAL A 301 6.26 45.40 10.06
CA VAL A 301 6.49 46.16 11.30
C VAL A 301 5.17 46.60 11.93
N MET A 302 4.26 47.13 11.10
CA MET A 302 2.93 47.57 11.56
C MET A 302 2.06 46.39 12.02
N GLU A 303 2.08 45.27 11.29
CA GLU A 303 1.38 44.05 11.69
C GLU A 303 1.90 43.50 13.02
N THR A 304 3.22 43.53 13.23
CA THR A 304 3.84 43.12 14.50
C THR A 304 3.36 44.01 15.65
N MET A 305 3.36 45.33 15.44
CA MET A 305 2.84 46.30 16.42
C MET A 305 1.37 46.03 16.75
N HIS A 306 0.53 45.75 15.75
CA HIS A 306 -0.88 45.39 15.95
C HIS A 306 -1.03 44.07 16.70
N LYS A 307 -0.30 43.00 16.33
CA LYS A 307 -0.37 41.71 17.02
C LYS A 307 -0.02 41.80 18.51
N LEU A 308 0.97 42.63 18.84
CA LEU A 308 1.41 42.84 20.22
C LEU A 308 0.37 43.58 21.05
N THR A 309 -0.44 44.46 20.44
CA THR A 309 -1.41 45.31 21.15
C THR A 309 -2.86 44.82 21.01
N TYR A 310 -3.15 43.92 20.08
CA TYR A 310 -4.51 43.48 19.71
C TYR A 310 -5.33 42.91 20.87
N THR A 311 -4.69 42.15 21.75
CA THR A 311 -5.39 41.51 22.89
C THR A 311 -5.76 42.50 24.00
N GLY A 312 -5.20 43.71 23.99
CA GLY A 312 -5.35 44.70 25.06
C GLY A 312 -4.56 44.40 26.34
N GLU A 313 -3.88 43.25 26.42
CA GLU A 313 -3.05 42.87 27.58
C GLU A 313 -1.78 43.73 27.67
N LEU A 314 -1.18 44.02 26.51
CA LEU A 314 0.06 44.78 26.39
C LEU A 314 -0.22 46.15 25.79
N VAL A 315 0.26 47.19 26.49
CA VAL A 315 0.24 48.57 26.06
C VAL A 315 1.65 48.95 25.58
N LEU A 316 1.72 49.63 24.44
CA LEU A 316 2.97 50.08 23.86
C LEU A 316 3.48 51.34 24.57
N ASP A 317 4.70 51.29 25.11
CA ASP A 317 5.35 52.43 25.80
C ASP A 317 6.20 53.26 24.85
N SER A 318 7.04 52.59 24.08
CA SER A 318 7.93 53.24 23.10
C SER A 318 8.40 52.26 22.06
N VAL A 319 8.69 52.77 20.86
CA VAL A 319 9.32 52.01 19.79
C VAL A 319 10.67 52.63 19.50
N HIS A 320 11.74 51.93 19.83
CA HIS A 320 13.10 52.36 19.52
C HIS A 320 13.45 51.91 18.10
N MET A 321 13.71 52.88 17.22
CA MET A 321 14.10 52.65 15.84
C MET A 321 15.58 52.94 15.69
N CYS A 322 16.40 51.91 15.49
CA CYS A 322 17.83 52.05 15.26
C CYS A 322 18.15 51.82 13.79
N ALA A 323 18.50 52.87 13.05
CA ALA A 323 18.97 52.74 11.68
C ALA A 323 20.47 52.41 11.63
N THR A 324 20.81 51.49 10.74
CA THR A 324 22.18 51.06 10.47
C THR A 324 22.53 51.27 8.99
N SER A 325 23.82 51.40 8.72
CA SER A 325 24.42 51.55 7.40
C SER A 325 25.49 50.49 7.19
N SER A 326 25.74 50.17 5.92
CA SER A 326 26.95 49.44 5.54
C SER A 326 28.19 50.32 5.71
N PRO A 327 29.37 49.75 6.01
CA PRO A 327 30.66 50.43 5.96
C PRO A 327 31.04 50.69 4.49
N GLU A 328 30.46 51.74 3.91
CA GLU A 328 30.74 52.15 2.53
C GLU A 328 30.93 53.66 2.47
N GLY A 329 32.16 54.09 2.69
CA GLY A 329 32.52 55.49 2.88
C GLY A 329 32.94 55.74 4.32
N THR A 330 33.17 56.99 4.69
CA THR A 330 33.65 57.28 6.04
C THR A 330 32.57 57.03 7.11
N ASP A 331 32.98 56.56 8.28
CA ASP A 331 32.14 56.28 9.44
C ASP A 331 31.24 57.49 9.77
N TYR A 332 31.80 58.71 9.67
CA TYR A 332 31.05 59.95 9.84
C TYR A 332 29.90 60.10 8.84
N LEU A 333 30.14 59.85 7.55
CA LEU A 333 29.10 59.94 6.51
C LEU A 333 28.05 58.84 6.68
N ASN A 334 28.48 57.63 7.00
CA ASN A 334 27.61 56.48 7.24
C ASN A 334 26.70 56.71 8.45
N MET A 335 27.24 57.25 9.54
CA MET A 335 26.49 57.71 10.71
C MET A 335 25.46 58.79 10.36
N GLN A 336 25.86 59.83 9.62
CA GLN A 336 24.93 60.88 9.20
C GLN A 336 23.81 60.32 8.32
N LEU A 337 24.13 59.43 7.39
CA LEU A 337 23.18 58.82 6.49
C LEU A 337 22.18 57.94 7.24
N ALA A 338 22.64 57.09 8.15
CA ALA A 338 21.78 56.28 9.01
C ALA A 338 20.84 57.18 9.86
N ARG A 339 21.37 58.27 10.42
CA ARG A 339 20.58 59.23 11.21
C ARG A 339 19.51 59.93 10.40
N GLN A 340 19.83 60.34 9.18
CA GLN A 340 18.83 60.93 8.28
C GLN A 340 17.77 59.92 7.86
N ARG A 341 18.17 58.67 7.56
CA ARG A 341 17.24 57.58 7.22
C ARG A 341 16.26 57.26 8.34
N ALA A 342 16.74 57.18 9.59
CA ALA A 342 15.88 56.99 10.75
C ALA A 342 14.83 58.11 10.87
N LYS A 343 15.25 59.37 10.71
CA LYS A 343 14.35 60.53 10.76
C LYS A 343 13.32 60.53 9.64
N GLN A 344 13.75 60.27 8.40
CA GLN A 344 12.86 60.20 7.24
C GLN A 344 11.84 59.07 7.36
N LEU A 345 12.28 57.89 7.81
CA LEU A 345 11.38 56.77 8.02
C LEU A 345 10.37 57.07 9.14
N LYS A 346 10.80 57.68 10.25
CA LYS A 346 9.89 58.15 11.30
C LYS A 346 8.86 59.12 10.74
N SER A 347 9.28 60.12 9.96
CA SER A 347 8.36 61.09 9.33
C SER A 347 7.32 60.43 8.43
N TYR A 348 7.73 59.39 7.69
CA TYR A 348 6.83 58.62 6.86
C TYR A 348 5.84 57.78 7.69
N LEU A 349 6.32 57.10 8.74
CA LEU A 349 5.44 56.34 9.65
C LEU A 349 4.40 57.24 10.31
N ILE A 350 4.77 58.49 10.67
CA ILE A 350 3.84 59.50 11.17
C ILE A 350 2.69 59.77 10.17
N GLN A 351 2.99 59.82 8.88
CA GLN A 351 2.00 60.15 7.84
C GLN A 351 1.13 58.96 7.45
N ARG A 352 1.64 57.73 7.57
CA ARG A 352 0.96 56.50 7.13
C ARG A 352 -0.12 56.04 8.09
N THR A 353 -0.03 56.38 9.38
CA THR A 353 -1.00 55.92 10.39
C THR A 353 -1.86 57.07 10.90
N ASP A 354 -3.15 56.79 11.06
CA ASP A 354 -4.14 57.75 11.57
C ASP A 354 -4.04 57.96 13.09
N ASP A 355 -3.29 57.10 13.79
CA ASP A 355 -3.08 57.13 15.23
C ASP A 355 -1.86 58.01 15.60
N ARG A 356 -2.12 59.30 15.79
CA ARG A 356 -1.09 60.28 16.15
C ARG A 356 -0.45 60.01 17.52
N GLU A 357 -1.13 59.30 18.42
CA GLU A 357 -0.61 58.99 19.76
C GLU A 357 0.37 57.81 19.71
N ALA A 358 0.03 56.74 18.99
CA ALA A 358 0.93 55.59 18.79
C ALA A 358 2.26 55.99 18.10
N VAL A 359 2.20 57.02 17.24
CA VAL A 359 3.34 57.54 16.48
C VAL A 359 4.31 58.36 17.32
N ALA A 360 3.81 59.09 18.32
CA ALA A 360 4.66 59.88 19.23
C ALA A 360 5.64 58.98 20.02
N LEU A 361 5.33 57.68 20.12
CA LEU A 361 6.12 56.68 20.83
C LEU A 361 7.38 56.24 20.07
N PHE A 362 7.48 56.50 18.76
CA PHE A 362 8.65 56.14 17.95
C PHE A 362 9.84 57.07 18.23
N ARG A 363 10.96 56.50 18.66
CA ARG A 363 12.23 57.20 18.90
C ARG A 363 13.24 56.79 17.83
N ALA A 364 13.66 57.76 17.02
CA ALA A 364 14.57 57.52 15.91
C ALA A 364 16.03 57.77 16.33
N ASP A 365 16.81 56.70 16.34
CA ASP A 365 18.23 56.69 16.63
C ASP A 365 19.02 56.01 15.49
N ALA A 366 20.34 56.13 15.55
CA ALA A 366 21.23 55.55 14.56
C ALA A 366 22.55 55.11 15.19
N ILE A 367 23.06 53.97 14.73
CA ILE A 367 24.35 53.42 15.13
C ILE A 367 25.41 53.68 14.05
N GLY A 368 24.98 54.01 12.82
CA GLY A 368 25.89 54.06 11.67
C GLY A 368 26.29 52.64 11.27
N GLU A 369 27.57 52.34 11.30
CA GLU A 369 28.10 51.03 10.90
C GLU A 369 27.94 49.96 11.99
N ASP A 370 27.10 48.96 11.72
CA ASP A 370 26.87 47.85 12.66
C ASP A 370 27.90 46.73 12.48
N TRP A 371 29.10 46.98 13.00
CA TRP A 371 30.22 46.03 12.98
C TRP A 371 29.92 44.74 13.75
N THR A 372 29.10 44.81 14.80
CA THR A 372 28.71 43.63 15.60
C THR A 372 27.87 42.68 14.77
N LYS A 373 26.88 43.21 14.05
CA LYS A 373 26.04 42.42 13.13
C LYS A 373 26.87 41.85 11.98
N LEU A 374 27.78 42.64 11.38
CA LEU A 374 28.66 42.17 10.31
C LEU A 374 29.54 40.99 10.77
N VAL A 375 30.14 41.08 11.95
CA VAL A 375 30.91 39.98 12.55
C VAL A 375 30.06 38.72 12.75
N GLY A 376 28.81 38.88 13.21
CA GLY A 376 27.86 37.77 13.34
C GLY A 376 27.52 37.11 12.00
N LEU A 377 27.26 37.91 10.96
CA LEU A 377 27.00 37.42 9.60
C LEU A 377 28.22 36.65 9.06
N ILE A 378 29.43 37.20 9.20
CA ILE A 378 30.67 36.55 8.75
C ILE A 378 30.91 35.23 9.47
N ARG A 379 30.63 35.18 10.78
CA ARG A 379 30.82 33.97 11.59
C ARG A 379 29.94 32.81 11.14
N ASN A 380 28.70 33.10 10.75
CA ASN A 380 27.69 32.09 10.45
C ASN A 380 27.59 31.76 8.95
N ASP A 381 28.26 32.50 8.07
CA ASP A 381 28.22 32.27 6.62
C ASP A 381 29.28 31.24 6.18
N SER A 382 28.82 30.11 5.64
CA SER A 382 29.67 29.01 5.16
C SER A 382 30.50 29.35 3.91
N ASN A 383 30.14 30.40 3.16
CA ASN A 383 30.78 30.76 1.90
C ASN A 383 32.06 31.58 2.06
N ILE A 384 32.35 32.06 3.28
CA ILE A 384 33.55 32.84 3.58
C ILE A 384 34.70 31.88 3.88
N THR A 385 35.72 31.92 3.02
CA THR A 385 36.86 31.00 3.06
C THR A 385 37.88 31.38 4.13
N GLN A 386 38.14 32.68 4.31
CA GLN A 386 39.14 33.23 5.24
C GLN A 386 38.50 33.73 6.56
N ARG A 387 37.40 33.10 7.01
CA ARG A 387 36.58 33.53 8.15
C ARG A 387 37.38 33.91 9.40
N SER A 388 38.23 33.00 9.89
CA SER A 388 38.98 33.24 11.13
C SER A 388 39.99 34.39 10.99
N ALA A 389 40.64 34.51 9.82
CA ALA A 389 41.58 35.58 9.55
C ALA A 389 40.89 36.95 9.46
N ILE A 390 39.73 37.01 8.79
CA ILE A 390 38.90 38.21 8.69
C ILE A 390 38.42 38.67 10.07
N LEU A 391 37.89 37.74 10.88
CA LEU A 391 37.40 38.07 12.23
C LEU A 391 38.51 38.60 13.15
N ASN A 392 39.71 38.00 13.08
CA ASN A 392 40.87 38.47 13.84
C ASN A 392 41.32 39.87 13.37
N ALA A 393 41.28 40.13 12.06
CA ALA A 393 41.66 41.40 11.48
C ALA A 393 40.69 42.55 11.82
N ILE A 394 39.38 42.27 11.89
CA ILE A 394 38.39 43.24 12.39
C ILE A 394 38.62 43.52 13.89
N ALA A 395 38.90 42.48 14.68
CA ALA A 395 39.07 42.60 16.13
C ALA A 395 40.35 43.36 16.54
N SER A 396 41.41 43.30 15.73
CA SER A 396 42.68 43.99 16.01
C SER A 396 42.65 45.49 15.71
N VAL A 397 41.63 45.98 15.00
CA VAL A 397 41.50 47.38 14.61
C VAL A 397 40.38 48.05 15.41
N LYS A 398 40.69 49.21 16.00
CA LYS A 398 39.74 49.98 16.82
C LYS A 398 38.87 50.94 16.00
N GLU A 399 39.44 51.55 14.97
CA GLU A 399 38.77 52.55 14.13
C GLU A 399 37.97 51.89 13.01
N ASN A 400 36.72 52.34 12.80
CA ASN A 400 35.78 51.74 11.86
C ASN A 400 36.24 51.86 10.40
N ASP A 401 36.71 53.03 9.99
CA ASP A 401 37.25 53.25 8.64
C ASP A 401 38.44 52.32 8.35
N ALA A 402 39.33 52.16 9.34
CA ALA A 402 40.48 51.27 9.22
C ALA A 402 40.08 49.78 9.16
N ARG A 403 38.94 49.39 9.78
CA ARG A 403 38.41 48.02 9.65
C ARG A 403 37.95 47.73 8.23
N GLU A 404 37.26 48.67 7.58
CA GLU A 404 36.85 48.52 6.19
C GLU A 404 38.08 48.43 5.27
N GLU A 405 39.10 49.24 5.50
CA GLU A 405 40.33 49.22 4.71
C GLU A 405 41.08 47.88 4.83
N VAL A 406 41.17 47.33 6.04
CA VAL A 406 41.76 46.01 6.26
C VAL A 406 40.93 44.91 5.58
N LEU A 407 39.60 45.01 5.61
CA LEU A 407 38.71 44.08 4.94
C LEU A 407 38.94 44.03 3.42
N ARG A 408 39.25 45.16 2.78
CA ARG A 408 39.51 45.24 1.33
C ARG A 408 40.66 44.37 0.84
N ASN A 409 41.60 44.02 1.74
CA ASN A 409 42.74 43.18 1.40
C ASN A 409 42.42 41.68 1.35
N PHE A 410 41.24 41.26 1.81
CA PHE A 410 40.83 39.85 1.77
C PHE A 410 40.12 39.51 0.46
N HIS A 411 40.38 38.32 -0.08
CA HIS A 411 39.72 37.83 -1.30
C HIS A 411 38.19 37.80 -1.16
N ASP A 412 37.69 37.45 0.03
CA ASP A 412 36.26 37.34 0.33
C ASP A 412 35.56 38.72 0.43
N TYR A 413 36.29 39.84 0.39
CA TYR A 413 35.73 41.18 0.52
C TYR A 413 34.62 41.47 -0.49
N ARG A 414 34.82 41.04 -1.74
CA ARG A 414 33.82 41.23 -2.80
C ARG A 414 32.48 40.57 -2.44
N TYR A 415 32.54 39.35 -1.90
CA TYR A 415 31.35 38.64 -1.45
C TYR A 415 30.68 39.35 -0.27
N ILE A 416 31.46 39.75 0.73
CA ILE A 416 30.99 40.49 1.91
C ILE A 416 30.25 41.77 1.47
N ARG A 417 30.84 42.53 0.55
CA ARG A 417 30.26 43.77 0.04
C ARG A 417 29.00 43.55 -0.79
N GLU A 418 28.97 42.53 -1.65
CA GLU A 418 27.80 42.29 -2.52
C GLU A 418 26.63 41.61 -1.80
N LYS A 419 26.90 40.78 -0.78
CA LYS A 419 25.89 39.92 -0.13
C LYS A 419 25.58 40.27 1.32
N LEU A 420 26.55 40.71 2.10
CA LEU A 420 26.37 40.98 3.54
C LEU A 420 26.10 42.46 3.82
N TYR A 421 26.78 43.39 3.16
CA TYR A 421 26.57 44.82 3.36
C TYR A 421 25.12 45.28 3.12
N PRO A 422 24.37 44.77 2.12
CA PRO A 422 22.95 45.10 1.98
C PRO A 422 22.12 44.76 3.23
N GLN A 423 22.48 43.71 3.98
CA GLN A 423 21.78 43.30 5.21
C GLN A 423 22.12 44.19 6.42
N LEU A 424 23.18 45.00 6.33
CA LEU A 424 23.51 46.02 7.32
C LEU A 424 22.74 47.32 7.11
N ARG A 425 22.11 47.50 5.95
CA ARG A 425 21.25 48.65 5.67
C ARG A 425 19.82 48.34 6.13
N ALA A 426 19.63 48.36 7.45
CA ALA A 426 18.37 47.99 8.07
C ALA A 426 17.94 49.02 9.12
N VAL A 427 16.66 48.97 9.50
CA VAL A 427 16.16 49.65 10.68
C VAL A 427 15.64 48.59 11.64
N ASN A 428 16.23 48.54 12.83
CA ASN A 428 15.82 47.64 13.90
C ASN A 428 14.80 48.36 14.78
N PHE A 429 13.61 47.78 14.90
CA PHE A 429 12.53 48.23 15.77
C PHE A 429 12.55 47.39 17.04
N GLN A 430 12.68 48.05 18.18
CA GLN A 430 12.53 47.44 19.49
C GLN A 430 11.28 48.05 20.16
N PHE A 431 10.25 47.23 20.31
CA PHE A 431 9.00 47.59 20.96
C PHE A 431 9.15 47.37 22.45
N HIS A 432 9.01 48.43 23.24
CA HIS A 432 8.91 48.37 24.69
C HIS A 432 7.43 48.45 25.07
N LEU A 433 6.97 47.44 25.81
CA LEU A 433 5.58 47.28 26.19
C LEU A 433 5.47 47.07 27.70
N HIS A 434 4.31 47.38 28.26
CA HIS A 434 3.95 46.97 29.61
C HIS A 434 2.56 46.35 29.65
N ARG A 435 2.31 45.51 30.66
CA ARG A 435 0.99 44.95 30.94
C ARG A 435 0.13 45.95 31.72
N SER A 436 -1.02 46.35 31.18
CA SER A 436 -1.90 47.39 31.75
C SER A 436 -2.47 47.00 33.11
N GLU A 437 -2.89 45.75 33.25
CA GLU A 437 -3.50 45.21 34.48
C GLU A 437 -2.47 44.85 35.58
N MET A 438 -1.17 45.07 35.33
CA MET A 438 -0.11 44.75 36.29
C MET A 438 0.40 45.99 37.03
N VAL A 439 0.16 46.04 38.34
CA VAL A 439 0.68 47.10 39.23
C VAL A 439 2.12 46.81 39.67
N LYS A 440 2.44 45.54 39.96
CA LYS A 440 3.78 45.11 40.38
C LYS A 440 4.65 44.76 39.17
N ASP A 441 5.95 45.01 39.29
CA ASP A 441 6.92 44.73 38.21
C ASP A 441 7.04 43.24 37.89
N THR A 442 6.80 42.37 38.86
CA THR A 442 6.70 40.92 38.65
C THR A 442 5.55 40.36 39.45
N ILE A 443 4.82 39.43 38.82
CA ILE A 443 3.84 38.59 39.50
C ILE A 443 4.24 37.13 39.34
N HIS A 444 4.20 36.39 40.44
CA HIS A 444 4.22 34.95 40.39
C HIS A 444 2.79 34.49 40.15
N THR A 445 2.53 33.93 38.99
CA THR A 445 1.22 33.34 38.68
C THR A 445 1.39 31.86 38.35
N THR A 446 0.31 31.12 38.51
CA THR A 446 0.21 29.70 38.13
C THR A 446 -0.53 29.62 36.81
N VAL A 447 0.13 29.11 35.78
CA VAL A 447 -0.49 28.82 34.48
C VAL A 447 -0.58 27.32 34.29
N ILE A 448 -1.58 26.89 33.52
CA ILE A 448 -1.69 25.49 33.11
C ILE A 448 -0.43 25.10 32.35
N ASP A 449 0.15 23.97 32.70
CA ASP A 449 1.27 23.42 31.97
C ASP A 449 0.78 22.69 30.72
N THR A 450 0.64 23.44 29.62
CA THR A 450 0.16 22.91 28.35
C THR A 450 1.06 21.79 27.81
N ALA A 451 2.38 21.86 28.05
CA ALA A 451 3.31 20.83 27.61
C ALA A 451 3.03 19.50 28.30
N TYR A 452 2.81 19.53 29.61
CA TYR A 452 2.44 18.33 30.37
C TYR A 452 1.08 17.78 29.92
N MET A 453 0.08 18.65 29.72
CA MET A 453 -1.26 18.23 29.24
C MET A 453 -1.21 17.59 27.85
N ASP A 454 -0.39 18.11 26.95
CA ASP A 454 -0.20 17.50 25.63
C ASP A 454 0.56 16.17 25.72
N ALA A 455 1.47 16.01 26.69
CA ALA A 455 2.11 14.72 26.96
C ALA A 455 1.11 13.68 27.49
N VAL A 456 0.16 14.08 28.35
CA VAL A 456 -0.93 13.17 28.80
C VAL A 456 -1.80 12.73 27.62
N LYS A 457 -2.15 13.62 26.69
CA LYS A 457 -2.86 13.23 25.45
C LYS A 457 -2.05 12.26 24.60
N GLN A 458 -0.73 12.39 24.57
CA GLN A 458 0.13 11.42 23.88
C GLN A 458 0.06 10.04 24.55
N LEU A 459 0.02 9.96 25.90
CA LEU A 459 -0.20 8.71 26.63
C LEU A 459 -1.57 8.08 26.30
N GLU A 460 -2.63 8.88 26.22
CA GLU A 460 -3.97 8.40 25.84
C GLU A 460 -3.99 7.74 24.46
N ASN A 461 -3.17 8.25 23.56
CA ASN A 461 -2.96 7.73 22.20
C ASN A 461 -1.87 6.66 22.12
N ARG A 462 -1.39 6.15 23.27
CA ARG A 462 -0.33 5.14 23.41
C ARG A 462 1.01 5.54 22.78
N GLN A 463 1.26 6.84 22.61
CA GLN A 463 2.50 7.42 22.09
C GLN A 463 3.55 7.60 23.19
N TYR A 464 3.84 6.54 23.95
CA TYR A 464 4.67 6.60 25.16
C TYR A 464 6.08 7.18 24.93
N LYS A 465 6.72 6.80 23.81
CA LYS A 465 8.06 7.28 23.46
C LYS A 465 8.12 8.79 23.19
N ALA A 466 7.04 9.36 22.66
CA ALA A 466 6.94 10.79 22.38
C ALA A 466 6.65 11.59 23.66
N ALA A 467 5.87 11.01 24.58
CA ALA A 467 5.49 11.65 25.84
C ALA A 467 6.63 11.68 26.87
N LEU A 468 7.51 10.67 26.87
CA LEU A 468 8.53 10.46 27.90
C LEU A 468 9.47 11.67 28.13
N PRO A 469 10.02 12.36 27.11
CA PRO A 469 10.92 13.49 27.33
C PRO A 469 10.29 14.59 28.21
N VAL A 470 9.01 14.89 27.99
CA VAL A 470 8.28 15.87 28.80
C VAL A 470 8.00 15.31 30.19
N LEU A 471 7.45 14.10 30.28
CA LEU A 471 7.02 13.51 31.56
C LEU A 471 8.17 13.22 32.52
N SER A 472 9.36 12.90 32.00
CA SER A 472 10.53 12.54 32.81
C SER A 472 10.97 13.63 33.81
N GLU A 473 10.59 14.89 33.57
CA GLU A 473 10.87 16.01 34.47
C GLU A 473 10.00 16.00 35.74
N TYR A 474 8.85 15.31 35.72
CA TYR A 474 7.83 15.41 36.78
C TYR A 474 7.93 14.28 37.81
N ASN A 475 8.38 13.08 37.41
CA ASN A 475 8.49 11.91 38.28
C ASN A 475 7.20 11.60 39.05
N ASP A 476 6.06 11.62 38.36
CA ASP A 476 4.74 11.45 38.94
C ASP A 476 4.00 10.20 38.44
N HIS A 477 2.72 10.06 38.81
CA HIS A 477 1.91 8.89 38.48
C HIS A 477 1.90 8.60 36.97
N ASN A 478 1.65 9.62 36.15
CA ASN A 478 1.63 9.47 34.68
C ASN A 478 3.01 9.14 34.11
N THR A 479 4.07 9.68 34.72
CA THR A 479 5.45 9.31 34.38
C THR A 479 5.70 7.82 34.63
N ALA A 480 5.25 7.29 35.77
CA ALA A 480 5.37 5.86 36.08
C ALA A 480 4.55 4.98 35.11
N VAL A 481 3.31 5.37 34.78
CA VAL A 481 2.47 4.68 33.79
C VAL A 481 3.15 4.66 32.41
N CYS A 482 3.80 5.77 32.01
CA CYS A 482 4.58 5.84 30.78
C CYS A 482 5.77 4.87 30.79
N LEU A 483 6.56 4.88 31.87
CA LEU A 483 7.75 4.04 32.03
C LEU A 483 7.41 2.55 32.04
N MET A 484 6.39 2.13 32.79
CA MET A 484 5.97 0.72 32.81
C MET A 484 5.41 0.25 31.46
N SER A 485 4.78 1.16 30.70
CA SER A 485 4.27 0.84 29.35
C SER A 485 5.40 0.69 28.34
N LEU A 486 6.56 1.31 28.59
CA LEU A 486 7.78 1.16 27.80
C LEU A 486 8.68 0.00 28.27
N GLY A 487 8.32 -0.68 29.36
CA GLY A 487 9.10 -1.77 29.96
C GLY A 487 10.23 -1.32 30.88
N TYR A 488 10.26 -0.04 31.28
CA TYR A 488 11.22 0.48 32.26
C TYR A 488 10.71 0.27 33.70
N ASP A 489 10.38 -1.00 34.03
CA ASP A 489 9.64 -1.37 35.23
C ASP A 489 10.32 -0.89 36.54
N ARG A 490 11.64 -1.04 36.64
CA ARG A 490 12.39 -0.62 37.84
C ARG A 490 12.25 0.88 38.15
N GLN A 491 12.33 1.73 37.13
CA GLN A 491 12.18 3.18 37.31
C GLN A 491 10.73 3.53 37.68
N ALA A 492 9.75 2.84 37.09
CA ALA A 492 8.35 3.00 37.44
C ALA A 492 8.09 2.62 38.91
N VAL A 493 8.70 1.52 39.41
CA VAL A 493 8.62 1.12 40.83
C VAL A 493 9.22 2.19 41.73
N GLU A 494 10.41 2.72 41.41
CA GLU A 494 11.06 3.76 42.21
C GLU A 494 10.17 5.02 42.34
N ILE A 495 9.56 5.45 41.24
CA ILE A 495 8.61 6.57 41.24
C ILE A 495 7.38 6.23 42.06
N LEU A 496 6.67 5.13 41.79
CA LEU A 496 5.41 4.79 42.47
C LEU A 496 5.58 4.60 43.99
N ARG A 497 6.73 4.09 44.45
CA ARG A 497 7.04 3.98 45.89
C ARG A 497 7.25 5.33 46.56
N SER A 498 7.68 6.35 45.80
CA SER A 498 7.88 7.71 46.32
C SER A 498 6.59 8.51 46.42
N LEU A 499 5.54 8.08 45.70
CA LEU A 499 4.24 8.73 45.67
C LEU A 499 3.36 8.29 46.85
N PRO A 500 2.32 9.08 47.20
CA PRO A 500 1.31 8.65 48.17
C PRO A 500 0.66 7.33 47.73
N GLN A 501 0.60 6.36 48.63
CA GLN A 501 0.02 5.05 48.36
C GLN A 501 -1.50 5.15 48.40
N ASN A 502 -2.13 4.87 47.26
CA ASN A 502 -3.55 4.79 47.01
C ASN A 502 -3.87 3.51 46.22
N GLU A 503 -5.15 3.26 45.94
CA GLU A 503 -5.62 2.07 45.24
C GLU A 503 -4.94 1.88 43.87
N ASP A 504 -4.74 2.94 43.09
CA ASP A 504 -4.13 2.86 41.76
C ASP A 504 -2.63 2.64 41.82
N THR A 505 -1.91 3.39 42.65
CA THR A 505 -0.45 3.24 42.81
C THR A 505 -0.09 1.86 43.35
N LEU A 506 -0.84 1.34 44.33
CA LEU A 506 -0.66 -0.01 44.86
C LEU A 506 -0.98 -1.08 43.82
N TYR A 507 -2.03 -0.89 43.02
CA TYR A 507 -2.38 -1.81 41.94
C TYR A 507 -1.29 -1.87 40.86
N LEU A 508 -0.78 -0.70 40.42
CA LEU A 508 0.33 -0.62 39.47
C LEU A 508 1.61 -1.23 40.04
N LEU A 509 1.91 -1.00 41.33
CA LEU A 509 3.02 -1.64 42.02
C LEU A 509 2.88 -3.17 42.05
N ALA A 510 1.68 -3.70 42.27
CA ALA A 510 1.45 -5.14 42.24
C ALA A 510 1.81 -5.74 40.88
N ILE A 511 1.36 -5.12 39.78
CA ILE A 511 1.72 -5.55 38.41
C ILE A 511 3.24 -5.53 38.23
N LEU A 512 3.89 -4.43 38.62
CA LEU A 512 5.34 -4.28 38.48
C LEU A 512 6.12 -5.29 39.34
N TYR A 513 5.65 -5.59 40.55
CA TYR A 513 6.26 -6.61 41.41
C TYR A 513 6.11 -8.02 40.84
N VAL A 514 5.00 -8.34 40.15
CA VAL A 514 4.90 -9.59 39.38
C VAL A 514 5.97 -9.64 38.30
N ARG A 515 6.18 -8.55 37.55
CA ARG A 515 7.22 -8.47 36.49
C ARG A 515 8.64 -8.58 37.05
N GLU A 516 8.91 -8.00 38.22
CA GLU A 516 10.17 -8.14 38.95
C GLU A 516 10.34 -9.49 39.68
N LYS A 517 9.35 -10.39 39.60
CA LYS A 517 9.30 -11.68 40.32
C LYS A 517 9.33 -11.56 41.85
N ARG A 518 8.83 -10.45 42.37
CA ARG A 518 8.68 -10.15 43.80
C ARG A 518 7.25 -10.45 44.24
N PHE A 519 6.90 -11.73 44.24
CA PHE A 519 5.51 -12.15 44.39
C PHE A 519 4.89 -11.83 45.75
N GLU A 520 5.64 -11.92 46.86
CA GLU A 520 5.13 -11.56 48.20
C GLU A 520 4.73 -10.08 48.27
N ASP A 521 5.58 -9.20 47.74
CA ASP A 521 5.30 -7.77 47.65
C ASP A 521 4.10 -7.50 46.74
N ALA A 522 3.98 -8.25 45.63
CA ALA A 522 2.85 -8.15 44.71
C ALA A 522 1.52 -8.52 45.38
N VAL A 523 1.49 -9.63 46.14
CA VAL A 523 0.30 -10.06 46.90
C VAL A 523 -0.08 -8.99 47.93
N SER A 524 0.90 -8.48 48.68
CA SER A 524 0.64 -7.44 49.68
C SER A 524 0.08 -6.17 49.04
N ALA A 525 0.69 -5.69 47.95
CA ALA A 525 0.25 -4.49 47.25
C ALA A 525 -1.15 -4.66 46.63
N PHE A 526 -1.41 -5.82 45.99
CA PHE A 526 -2.71 -6.11 45.38
C PHE A 526 -3.84 -6.25 46.42
N SER A 527 -3.56 -6.93 47.54
CA SER A 527 -4.53 -7.10 48.63
C SER A 527 -4.93 -5.75 49.22
N GLU A 528 -3.95 -4.87 49.44
CA GLU A 528 -4.21 -3.53 49.95
C GLU A 528 -4.94 -2.65 48.93
N ALA A 529 -4.60 -2.77 47.64
CA ALA A 529 -5.34 -2.09 46.57
C ALA A 529 -6.82 -2.52 46.55
N CYS A 530 -7.11 -3.82 46.68
CA CYS A 530 -8.48 -4.34 46.76
C CYS A 530 -9.21 -3.91 48.04
N ARG A 531 -8.48 -3.72 49.15
CA ARG A 531 -9.04 -3.21 50.41
C ARG A 531 -9.47 -1.75 50.28
N LEU A 532 -8.72 -0.93 49.55
CA LEU A 532 -9.02 0.48 49.29
C LEU A 532 -10.13 0.64 48.25
N ASP A 533 -10.06 -0.12 47.16
CA ASP A 533 -11.08 -0.16 46.10
C ASP A 533 -11.39 -1.61 45.72
N PRO A 534 -12.55 -2.16 46.15
CA PRO A 534 -12.98 -3.51 45.77
C PRO A 534 -13.07 -3.72 44.24
N GLY A 535 -13.20 -2.64 43.45
CA GLY A 535 -13.15 -2.70 41.99
C GLY A 535 -11.85 -3.28 41.43
N LYS A 536 -10.73 -3.18 42.16
CA LYS A 536 -9.44 -3.73 41.74
C LYS A 536 -9.44 -5.26 41.64
N TRP A 537 -10.30 -5.93 42.40
CA TRP A 537 -10.47 -7.39 42.27
C TRP A 537 -10.94 -7.78 40.86
N PHE A 538 -12.01 -7.14 40.37
CA PHE A 538 -12.53 -7.38 39.02
C PHE A 538 -11.50 -7.00 37.95
N ARG A 539 -10.77 -5.89 38.18
CA ARG A 539 -9.70 -5.45 37.30
C ARG A 539 -8.57 -6.48 37.21
N GLY A 540 -8.17 -7.06 38.34
CA GLY A 540 -7.13 -8.08 38.43
C GLY A 540 -7.46 -9.35 37.66
N ASN A 541 -8.73 -9.74 37.62
CA ASN A 541 -9.19 -10.88 36.82
C ASN A 541 -9.09 -10.66 35.30
N LEU A 542 -8.96 -9.41 34.85
CA LEU A 542 -8.78 -9.05 33.44
C LEU A 542 -7.30 -8.87 33.06
N ASP A 543 -6.42 -8.66 34.03
CA ASP A 543 -4.99 -8.45 33.80
C ASP A 543 -4.22 -9.77 33.90
N PRO A 544 -3.51 -10.21 32.85
CA PRO A 544 -2.82 -11.50 32.85
C PRO A 544 -1.84 -11.67 34.01
N GLU A 545 -1.05 -10.64 34.33
CA GLU A 545 -0.07 -10.69 35.43
C GLU A 545 -0.73 -10.89 36.80
N ILE A 546 -1.83 -10.17 37.07
CA ILE A 546 -2.55 -10.26 38.34
C ILE A 546 -3.41 -11.52 38.39
N TYR A 547 -4.04 -11.92 37.28
CA TYR A 547 -4.79 -13.16 37.19
C TYR A 547 -3.91 -14.39 37.47
N GLN A 548 -2.67 -14.41 36.98
CA GLN A 548 -1.70 -15.45 37.34
C GLN A 548 -1.38 -15.41 38.83
N LEU A 549 -1.11 -14.23 39.40
CA LEU A 549 -0.87 -14.07 40.83
C LEU A 549 -2.03 -14.57 41.70
N ILE A 550 -3.27 -14.28 41.30
CA ILE A 550 -4.49 -14.72 42.00
C ILE A 550 -4.56 -16.24 42.04
N ASN A 551 -4.33 -16.91 40.91
CA ASN A 551 -4.39 -18.38 40.83
C ASN A 551 -3.25 -19.05 41.58
N ASP A 552 -2.01 -18.56 41.43
CA ASP A 552 -0.82 -19.15 42.04
C ASP A 552 -0.87 -19.09 43.58
N TYR A 553 -1.46 -18.03 44.13
CA TYR A 553 -1.58 -17.82 45.57
C TYR A 553 -2.97 -18.11 46.14
N ASN A 554 -3.90 -18.64 45.31
CA ASN A 554 -5.30 -18.90 45.67
C ASN A 554 -5.97 -17.72 46.40
N LEU A 555 -5.75 -16.49 45.90
CA LEU A 555 -6.31 -15.29 46.49
C LEU A 555 -7.81 -15.23 46.19
N ASN A 556 -8.61 -14.82 47.18
CA ASN A 556 -10.04 -14.56 46.97
C ASN A 556 -10.44 -13.30 47.73
N PHE A 557 -10.86 -12.28 46.98
CA PHE A 557 -11.34 -11.01 47.50
C PHE A 557 -12.78 -10.70 47.05
N GLU A 558 -13.52 -11.71 46.54
CA GLU A 558 -14.97 -11.60 46.35
C GLU A 558 -15.64 -11.38 47.73
N GLN A 559 -16.28 -10.24 47.90
CA GLN A 559 -17.15 -9.95 49.05
C GLN A 559 -18.61 -10.21 48.72
#